data_AF-A0A7C3ZZ84-F1
#
_entry.id   AF-A0A7C3ZZ84-F1
#
_cell.length_a   1.000
_cell.length_b   1.000
_cell.length_c   1.000
_cell.angle_alpha   90.00
_cell.angle_beta   90.00
_cell.angle_gamma   90.00
#
_symmetry.space_group_name_H-M   'P 1'
#
loop_
_entity.id
_entity.type
_entity.pdbx_description
1 polymer ?
#
loop_
_entity_poly.entity_id
_entity_poly.type
_entity_poly.pdbx_seq_one_letter_code
_entity_poly.pdbx_strand_id
1 'polypeptide(L)'
;MDKALSRIQALPIWQGKPNIAPLDGGLTNLNYRVTDQSGDYVVRLGADIPEHQVMRFNELAAARAAHAAGISPAVVHAEDGLTVIEFIKARTLQESDIRTPETLEETLILLHKCHHEVPRYLRGPVLMFWVFHVLRDYAATLAERNSRHLAAIPEYLEFTARLEEAVGAVEIV
;
A
#
# COMPACT_ATOMS: atom_id res chain seq x y z
N MET A 1 -8.48 17.56 21.19
CA MET A 1 -8.67 16.16 20.80
C MET A 1 -8.33 16.08 19.33
N ASP A 2 -7.37 15.23 18.95
CA ASP A 2 -6.83 15.19 17.59
C ASP A 2 -7.96 15.04 16.54
N LYS A 3 -7.87 15.80 15.44
CA LYS A 3 -8.88 15.81 14.36
C LYS A 3 -9.08 14.40 13.79
N ALA A 4 -7.99 13.62 13.72
CA ALA A 4 -8.02 12.23 13.32
C ALA A 4 -8.85 11.37 14.30
N LEU A 5 -8.59 11.44 15.60
CA LEU A 5 -9.34 10.66 16.61
C LEU A 5 -10.83 10.99 16.62
N SER A 6 -11.17 12.26 16.47
CA SER A 6 -12.57 12.70 16.42
C SER A 6 -13.29 12.15 15.20
N ARG A 7 -12.61 12.12 14.04
CA ARG A 7 -13.11 11.52 12.81
C ARG A 7 -13.30 10.01 12.95
N ILE A 8 -12.32 9.31 13.52
CA ILE A 8 -12.40 7.86 13.75
C ILE A 8 -13.57 7.55 14.68
N GLN A 9 -13.69 8.25 15.81
CA GLN A 9 -14.73 8.00 16.80
C GLN A 9 -16.15 8.25 16.24
N ALA A 10 -16.30 9.14 15.27
CA ALA A 10 -17.58 9.50 14.66
C ALA A 10 -18.05 8.52 13.57
N LEU A 11 -17.25 7.51 13.19
CA LEU A 11 -17.68 6.56 12.16
C LEU A 11 -18.92 5.77 12.62
N PRO A 12 -19.93 5.58 11.74
CA PRO A 12 -21.21 4.97 12.11
C PRO A 12 -21.16 3.45 12.24
N ILE A 13 -19.97 2.84 12.09
CA ILE A 13 -19.77 1.40 12.05
C ILE A 13 -19.53 0.78 13.44
N TRP A 14 -19.27 1.61 14.46
CA TRP A 14 -18.88 1.12 15.78
C TRP A 14 -20.05 0.63 16.61
N GLN A 15 -19.83 -0.47 17.31
CA GLN A 15 -20.70 -0.98 18.35
C GLN A 15 -20.26 -0.48 19.72
N GLY A 16 -21.02 0.47 20.27
CA GLY A 16 -20.70 1.14 21.52
C GLY A 16 -19.58 2.19 21.36
N LYS A 17 -18.92 2.53 22.47
CA LYS A 17 -17.81 3.50 22.45
C LYS A 17 -16.51 2.78 22.07
N PRO A 18 -15.88 3.10 20.92
CA PRO A 18 -14.64 2.45 20.52
C PRO A 18 -13.47 2.87 21.41
N ASN A 19 -12.56 1.94 21.65
CA ASN A 19 -11.22 2.20 22.18
C ASN A 19 -10.26 2.41 21.01
N ILE A 20 -9.53 3.52 20.99
CA ILE A 20 -8.66 3.91 19.87
C ILE A 20 -7.24 4.07 20.41
N ALA A 21 -6.30 3.31 19.84
CA ALA A 21 -4.88 3.38 20.19
C ALA A 21 -4.05 3.61 18.92
N PRO A 22 -3.00 4.45 18.97
CA PRO A 22 -2.03 4.53 17.88
C PRO A 22 -1.45 3.15 17.57
N LEU A 23 -1.28 2.86 16.27
CA LEU A 23 -0.60 1.64 15.81
C LEU A 23 0.67 2.07 15.07
N ASP A 24 1.82 1.68 15.62
CA ASP A 24 3.11 1.99 15.02
C ASP A 24 3.27 1.28 13.66
N GLY A 25 3.97 1.96 12.75
CA GLY A 25 4.23 1.50 11.40
C GLY A 25 3.45 2.28 10.33
N GLY A 26 3.91 2.16 9.09
CA GLY A 26 3.43 2.96 7.95
C GLY A 26 4.18 4.28 7.83
N LEU A 27 4.97 4.43 6.76
CA LEU A 27 5.76 5.65 6.52
C LEU A 27 4.90 6.85 6.14
N THR A 28 3.80 6.60 5.43
CA THR A 28 3.00 7.64 4.74
C THR A 28 1.57 7.76 5.25
N ASN A 29 1.17 6.94 6.21
CA ASN A 29 -0.21 6.85 6.72
C ASN A 29 -0.21 6.94 8.24
N LEU A 30 -1.28 7.50 8.81
CA LEU A 30 -1.56 7.40 10.25
C LEU A 30 -2.43 6.16 10.49
N ASN A 31 -1.93 5.23 11.29
CA ASN A 31 -2.63 3.98 11.60
C ASN A 31 -3.06 3.96 13.07
N TYR A 32 -4.28 3.51 13.31
CA TYR A 32 -4.82 3.31 14.65
C TYR A 32 -5.41 1.92 14.74
N ARG A 33 -5.16 1.23 15.86
CA ARG A 33 -5.96 0.07 16.23
C ARG A 33 -7.22 0.57 16.94
N VAL A 34 -8.36 0.06 16.50
CA VAL A 34 -9.66 0.39 17.08
C VAL A 34 -10.32 -0.89 17.53
N THR A 35 -10.74 -0.93 18.79
CA THR A 35 -11.47 -2.05 19.35
C THR A 35 -12.85 -1.56 19.77
N ASP A 36 -13.91 -2.25 19.35
CA ASP A 36 -15.26 -2.00 19.82
C ASP A 36 -15.88 -3.28 20.40
N GLN A 37 -17.21 -3.32 20.60
CA GLN A 37 -17.87 -4.52 21.13
C GLN A 37 -17.95 -5.69 20.14
N SER A 38 -17.74 -5.43 18.84
CA SER A 38 -17.83 -6.43 17.78
C SER A 38 -16.47 -7.02 17.37
N GLY A 39 -15.38 -6.27 17.54
CA GLY A 39 -14.04 -6.79 17.26
C GLY A 39 -12.91 -5.78 17.28
N ASP A 40 -11.79 -6.19 16.69
CA ASP A 40 -10.59 -5.38 16.50
C ASP A 40 -10.43 -4.99 15.02
N TYR A 41 -10.05 -3.74 14.80
CA TYR A 41 -9.90 -3.12 13.49
C TYR A 41 -8.63 -2.30 13.40
N VAL A 42 -8.19 -2.04 12.17
CA VAL A 42 -7.18 -1.03 11.85
C VAL A 42 -7.83 0.06 11.03
N VAL A 43 -7.72 1.29 11.51
CA VAL A 43 -8.10 2.49 10.76
C VAL A 43 -6.85 3.13 10.20
N ARG A 44 -6.85 3.33 8.89
CA ARG A 44 -5.75 3.91 8.12
C ARG A 44 -6.21 5.25 7.57
N LEU A 45 -5.52 6.32 7.91
CA LEU A 45 -5.77 7.66 7.39
C LEU A 45 -4.59 8.10 6.52
N GLY A 46 -4.91 8.65 5.35
CA GLY A 46 -3.91 9.13 4.41
C GLY A 46 -4.55 9.95 3.30
N ALA A 47 -3.77 10.81 2.67
CA ALA A 47 -4.15 11.51 1.45
C ALA A 47 -3.42 10.88 0.25
N ASP A 48 -3.86 11.18 -0.96
CA ASP A 48 -3.08 10.86 -2.16
C ASP A 48 -1.68 11.45 -2.04
N ILE A 49 -0.70 10.74 -2.60
CA ILE A 49 0.68 11.20 -2.71
C ILE A 49 1.08 11.05 -4.18
N PRO A 50 0.64 11.97 -5.06
CA PRO A 50 0.88 11.90 -6.49
C PRO A 50 2.37 11.83 -6.83
N GLU A 51 3.22 12.50 -6.04
CA GLU A 51 4.68 12.46 -6.19
C GLU A 51 5.24 11.05 -6.05
N HIS A 52 4.56 10.16 -5.31
CA HIS A 52 4.91 8.75 -5.17
C HIS A 52 3.97 7.82 -5.94
N GLN A 53 3.11 8.39 -6.79
CA GLN A 53 2.07 7.69 -7.54
C GLN A 53 1.13 6.85 -6.65
N VAL A 54 0.97 7.26 -5.39
CA VAL A 54 0.08 6.58 -4.43
C VAL A 54 -1.28 7.24 -4.46
N MET A 55 -2.25 6.55 -5.05
CA MET A 55 -3.64 6.99 -5.12
C MET A 55 -4.52 6.13 -4.19
N ARG A 56 -5.25 6.74 -3.27
CA ARG A 56 -6.05 6.04 -2.25
C ARG A 56 -7.22 5.26 -2.82
N PHE A 57 -7.80 5.72 -3.92
CA PHE A 57 -8.82 4.95 -4.63
C PHE A 57 -8.23 3.61 -5.12
N ASN A 58 -6.98 3.60 -5.57
CA ASN A 58 -6.31 2.40 -6.07
C ASN A 58 -5.95 1.46 -4.93
N GLU A 59 -5.45 2.00 -3.81
CA GLU A 59 -5.19 1.23 -2.60
C GLU A 59 -6.46 0.52 -2.10
N LEU A 60 -7.60 1.22 -2.08
CA LEU A 60 -8.89 0.63 -1.70
C LEU A 60 -9.33 -0.48 -2.66
N ALA A 61 -9.17 -0.27 -3.97
CA ALA A 61 -9.49 -1.28 -4.97
C ALA A 61 -8.61 -2.54 -4.82
N ALA A 62 -7.30 -2.35 -4.64
CA ALA A 62 -6.34 -3.42 -4.43
C ALA A 62 -6.62 -4.19 -3.13
N ALA A 63 -6.93 -3.50 -2.02
CA ALA A 63 -7.27 -4.14 -0.76
C ALA A 63 -8.54 -4.99 -0.86
N ARG A 64 -9.57 -4.52 -1.55
CA ARG A 64 -10.80 -5.29 -1.78
C ARG A 64 -10.55 -6.51 -2.68
N ALA A 65 -9.77 -6.35 -3.74
CA ALA A 65 -9.40 -7.44 -4.63
C ALA A 65 -8.56 -8.51 -3.93
N ALA A 66 -7.58 -8.10 -3.11
CA ALA A 66 -6.77 -8.99 -2.29
C ALA A 66 -7.61 -9.74 -1.26
N HIS A 67 -8.65 -9.11 -0.68
CA HIS A 67 -9.58 -9.79 0.21
C HIS A 67 -10.41 -10.84 -0.53
N ALA A 68 -10.94 -10.50 -1.71
CA ALA A 68 -11.70 -11.42 -2.55
C ALA A 68 -10.85 -12.62 -3.02
N ALA A 69 -9.55 -12.41 -3.23
CA ALA A 69 -8.58 -13.47 -3.48
C ALA A 69 -8.18 -14.26 -2.20
N GLY A 70 -8.67 -13.88 -1.02
CA GLY A 70 -8.33 -14.51 0.26
C GLY A 70 -6.87 -14.32 0.67
N ILE A 71 -6.34 -13.12 0.48
CA ILE A 71 -4.96 -12.72 0.82
C ILE A 71 -4.96 -11.67 1.94
N SER A 72 -5.85 -10.68 1.87
CA SER A 72 -5.92 -9.58 2.84
C SER A 72 -7.17 -9.66 3.73
N PRO A 73 -7.17 -9.01 4.91
CA PRO A 73 -8.38 -8.87 5.72
C PRO A 73 -9.46 -8.07 4.98
N ALA A 74 -10.71 -8.18 5.43
CA ALA A 74 -11.81 -7.45 4.81
C ALA A 74 -11.68 -5.94 5.04
N VAL A 75 -12.08 -5.17 4.01
CA VAL A 75 -12.35 -3.74 4.16
C VAL A 75 -13.77 -3.59 4.67
N VAL A 76 -13.94 -3.21 5.94
CA VAL A 76 -15.26 -3.09 6.58
C VAL A 76 -15.89 -1.72 6.37
N HIS A 77 -15.06 -0.69 6.13
CA HIS A 77 -15.53 0.67 5.85
C HIS A 77 -14.49 1.46 5.05
N ALA A 78 -14.95 2.39 4.21
CA ALA A 78 -14.05 3.30 3.51
C ALA A 78 -14.77 4.62 3.18
N GLU A 79 -14.03 5.70 3.33
CA GLU A 79 -14.41 7.08 2.99
C GLU A 79 -13.20 7.82 2.43
N ASP A 80 -13.38 9.06 1.99
CA ASP A 80 -12.29 9.87 1.46
C ASP A 80 -11.13 10.02 2.47
N GLY A 81 -9.95 9.53 2.10
CA GLY A 81 -8.75 9.52 2.95
C GLY A 81 -8.83 8.68 4.23
N LEU A 82 -9.77 7.72 4.33
CA LEU A 82 -9.89 6.81 5.46
C LEU A 82 -10.34 5.41 5.01
N THR A 83 -9.64 4.37 5.48
CA THR A 83 -10.05 2.97 5.29
C THR A 83 -10.01 2.23 6.62
N VAL A 84 -11.02 1.41 6.88
CA VAL A 84 -11.11 0.52 8.04
C VAL A 84 -11.05 -0.92 7.56
N ILE A 85 -10.11 -1.69 8.11
CA ILE A 85 -9.93 -3.11 7.83
C ILE A 85 -9.98 -3.93 9.11
N GLU A 86 -10.30 -5.22 9.00
CA GLU A 86 -10.21 -6.14 10.14
C GLU A 86 -8.77 -6.23 10.65
N PHE A 87 -8.60 -6.33 11.97
CA PHE A 87 -7.30 -6.57 12.57
C PHE A 87 -6.99 -8.07 12.61
N ILE A 88 -5.83 -8.45 12.05
CA ILE A 88 -5.34 -9.82 12.14
C ILE A 88 -4.50 -9.95 13.40
N LYS A 89 -4.96 -10.78 14.34
CA LYS A 89 -4.21 -11.11 15.55
C LYS A 89 -3.09 -12.11 15.25
N ALA A 90 -2.00 -11.61 14.70
CA ALA A 90 -0.81 -12.39 14.34
C ALA A 90 0.47 -11.64 14.73
N ARG A 91 1.61 -12.32 14.60
CA ARG A 91 2.93 -11.73 14.73
C ARG A 91 3.41 -11.25 13.37
N THR A 92 3.84 -10.00 13.26
CA THR A 92 4.49 -9.49 12.05
C THR A 92 5.87 -10.12 11.89
N LEU A 93 6.17 -10.61 10.68
CA LEU A 93 7.48 -11.15 10.33
C LEU A 93 8.56 -10.06 10.39
N GLN A 94 9.74 -10.46 10.82
CA GLN A 94 11.00 -9.72 10.78
C GLN A 94 11.85 -10.23 9.62
N GLU A 95 12.91 -9.49 9.28
CA GLU A 95 13.84 -9.86 8.21
C GLU A 95 14.43 -11.27 8.38
N SER A 96 14.71 -11.69 9.62
CA SER A 96 15.22 -13.03 9.91
C SER A 96 14.21 -14.16 9.69
N ASP A 97 12.91 -13.88 9.84
CA ASP A 97 11.87 -14.90 9.69
C ASP A 97 11.76 -15.37 8.23
N ILE A 98 11.88 -14.45 7.27
CA ILE A 98 11.80 -14.75 5.83
C ILE A 98 12.92 -15.69 5.37
N ARG A 99 14.04 -15.74 6.11
CA ARG A 99 15.19 -16.58 5.77
C ARG A 99 15.00 -18.05 6.14
N THR A 100 13.97 -18.41 6.90
CA THR A 100 13.69 -19.83 7.16
C THR A 100 13.09 -20.48 5.91
N PRO A 101 13.49 -21.70 5.54
CA PRO A 101 12.97 -22.36 4.34
C PRO A 101 11.44 -22.44 4.32
N GLU A 102 10.81 -22.69 5.47
CA GLU A 102 9.37 -22.84 5.60
C GLU A 102 8.63 -21.51 5.32
N THR A 103 9.06 -20.42 5.94
CA THR A 103 8.45 -19.09 5.73
C THR A 103 8.67 -18.60 4.31
N LEU A 104 9.84 -18.90 3.72
CA LEU A 104 10.13 -18.57 2.33
C LEU A 104 9.18 -19.29 1.37
N GLU A 105 8.95 -20.59 1.58
CA GLU A 105 8.01 -21.38 0.78
C GLU A 105 6.59 -20.81 0.86
N GLU A 106 6.09 -20.54 2.08
CA GLU A 106 4.77 -19.92 2.28
C GLU A 106 4.65 -18.55 1.61
N THR A 107 5.73 -17.73 1.67
CA THR A 107 5.79 -16.41 1.03
C THR A 107 5.70 -16.53 -0.49
N LEU A 108 6.40 -17.49 -1.09
CA LEU A 108 6.35 -17.73 -2.54
C LEU A 108 4.97 -18.19 -3.00
N ILE A 109 4.30 -19.05 -2.24
CA ILE A 109 2.92 -19.47 -2.50
C ILE A 109 1.99 -18.25 -2.48
N LEU A 110 2.15 -17.37 -1.48
CA LEU A 110 1.35 -16.16 -1.36
C LEU A 110 1.59 -15.19 -2.52
N LEU A 111 2.84 -14.99 -2.93
CA LEU A 111 3.20 -14.14 -4.08
C LEU A 111 2.59 -14.69 -5.39
N HIS A 112 2.70 -16.00 -5.61
CA HIS A 112 2.10 -16.64 -6.78
C HIS A 112 0.58 -16.44 -6.80
N LYS A 113 -0.10 -16.64 -5.66
CA LYS A 113 -1.53 -16.39 -5.53
C LYS A 113 -1.86 -14.91 -5.79
N CYS A 114 -1.06 -13.99 -5.25
CA CYS A 114 -1.24 -12.56 -5.46
C CYS A 114 -1.23 -12.21 -6.96
N HIS A 115 -0.22 -12.67 -7.68
CA HIS A 115 -0.05 -12.36 -9.10
C HIS A 115 -1.15 -12.94 -9.98
N HIS A 116 -1.70 -14.12 -9.67
CA HIS A 116 -2.64 -14.80 -10.57
C HIS A 116 -4.11 -14.65 -10.16
N GLU A 117 -4.40 -14.44 -8.87
CA GLU A 117 -5.78 -14.39 -8.37
C GLU A 117 -6.27 -12.96 -8.15
N VAL A 118 -5.44 -12.04 -7.65
CA VAL A 118 -5.87 -10.66 -7.35
C VAL A 118 -6.34 -9.90 -8.60
N PRO A 119 -5.65 -9.97 -9.76
CA PRO A 119 -6.09 -9.28 -10.97
C PRO A 119 -7.52 -9.64 -11.40
N ARG A 120 -7.99 -10.86 -11.11
CA ARG A 120 -9.34 -11.34 -11.43
C ARG A 120 -10.45 -10.57 -10.69
N TYR A 121 -10.11 -9.94 -9.57
CA TYR A 121 -11.04 -9.16 -8.74
C TYR A 121 -10.77 -7.65 -8.78
N LEU A 122 -9.64 -7.23 -9.36
CA LEU A 122 -9.25 -5.83 -9.41
C LEU A 122 -10.19 -5.03 -10.33
N ARG A 123 -10.60 -3.85 -9.88
CA ARG A 123 -11.50 -2.95 -10.62
C ARG A 123 -10.99 -1.52 -10.54
N GLY A 124 -11.20 -0.75 -11.60
CA GLY A 124 -10.81 0.65 -11.67
C GLY A 124 -9.97 0.94 -12.93
N PRO A 125 -9.31 2.10 -12.99
CA PRO A 125 -8.39 2.40 -14.08
C PRO A 125 -7.19 1.45 -14.06
N VAL A 126 -6.60 1.24 -15.23
CA VAL A 126 -5.33 0.52 -15.35
C VAL A 126 -4.23 1.38 -14.76
N LEU A 127 -3.75 1.00 -13.58
CA LEU A 127 -2.60 1.60 -12.92
C LEU A 127 -1.47 0.58 -12.90
N MET A 128 -0.56 0.70 -13.87
CA MET A 128 0.59 -0.17 -14.01
C MET A 128 1.79 0.44 -13.28
N PHE A 129 2.46 -0.38 -12.45
CA PHE A 129 3.74 0.03 -11.88
C PHE A 129 4.84 -0.12 -12.92
N TRP A 130 5.15 0.97 -13.62
CA TRP A 130 6.25 1.02 -14.59
C TRP A 130 7.41 1.80 -14.00
N VAL A 131 8.33 1.07 -13.35
CA VAL A 131 9.45 1.68 -12.60
C VAL A 131 10.29 2.65 -13.45
N PHE A 132 10.50 2.37 -14.73
CA PHE A 132 11.29 3.24 -15.62
C PHE A 132 10.57 4.55 -15.96
N HIS A 133 9.24 4.52 -16.07
CA HIS A 133 8.45 5.74 -16.17
C HIS A 133 8.51 6.55 -14.86
N VAL A 134 8.36 5.89 -13.71
CA VAL A 134 8.46 6.51 -12.38
C VAL A 134 9.81 7.22 -12.19
N LEU A 135 10.92 6.57 -12.57
CA LEU A 135 12.26 7.16 -12.47
C LEU A 135 12.44 8.38 -13.37
N ARG A 136 11.89 8.36 -14.60
CA ARG A 136 11.89 9.51 -15.51
C ARG A 136 11.07 10.68 -14.96
N ASP A 137 9.91 10.39 -14.36
CA ASP A 137 9.05 11.39 -13.73
C ASP A 137 9.71 12.05 -12.51
N TYR A 138 10.39 11.26 -11.67
CA TYR A 138 11.22 11.81 -10.59
C TYR A 138 12.36 12.69 -11.11
N ALA A 139 13.06 12.27 -12.16
CA ALA A 139 14.12 13.06 -12.76
C ALA A 139 13.60 14.41 -13.28
N ALA A 140 12.44 14.42 -13.96
CA ALA A 140 11.79 15.64 -14.42
C ALA A 140 11.41 16.56 -13.24
N THR A 141 10.76 16.01 -12.21
CA THR A 141 10.38 16.75 -11.00
C THR A 141 11.59 17.37 -10.30
N LEU A 142 12.69 16.63 -10.17
CA LEU A 142 13.92 17.12 -9.56
C LEU A 142 14.59 18.21 -10.41
N ALA A 143 14.48 18.11 -11.73
CA ALA A 143 14.98 19.11 -12.67
C ALA A 143 14.20 20.43 -12.53
N GLU A 144 12.88 20.37 -12.60
CA GLU A 144 11.98 21.53 -12.46
C GLU A 144 12.16 22.26 -11.13
N ARG A 145 12.45 21.52 -10.06
CA ARG A 145 12.64 22.06 -8.70
C ARG A 145 14.09 22.50 -8.43
N ASN A 146 14.97 22.52 -9.43
CA ASN A 146 16.39 22.90 -9.29
C ASN A 146 17.10 22.14 -8.15
N SER A 147 16.93 20.83 -8.11
CA SER A 147 17.52 19.97 -7.08
C SER A 147 19.04 20.13 -6.98
N ARG A 148 19.61 19.98 -5.78
CA ARG A 148 21.07 19.89 -5.60
C ARG A 148 21.71 18.71 -6.36
N HIS A 149 20.89 17.76 -6.82
CA HIS A 149 21.33 16.54 -7.51
C HIS A 149 21.25 16.63 -9.05
N LEU A 150 20.98 17.81 -9.63
CA LEU A 150 20.85 17.99 -11.09
C LEU A 150 22.00 17.34 -11.89
N ALA A 151 23.24 17.48 -11.42
CA ALA A 151 24.41 16.96 -12.12
C ALA A 151 24.43 15.43 -12.25
N ALA A 152 23.75 14.69 -11.36
CA ALA A 152 23.70 13.23 -11.37
C ALA A 152 22.53 12.66 -12.18
N ILE A 153 21.52 13.48 -12.50
CA ILE A 153 20.30 13.04 -13.20
C ILE A 153 20.61 12.36 -14.55
N PRO A 154 21.47 12.92 -15.43
CA PRO A 154 21.75 12.30 -16.73
C PRO A 154 22.29 10.88 -16.61
N GLU A 155 23.22 10.66 -15.67
CA GLU A 155 23.81 9.33 -15.42
C GLU A 155 22.76 8.32 -14.95
N TYR A 156 21.89 8.70 -14.01
CA TYR A 156 20.82 7.81 -13.55
C TYR A 156 19.79 7.50 -14.64
N LEU A 157 19.48 8.46 -15.52
CA LEU A 157 18.59 8.22 -16.66
C LEU A 157 19.21 7.28 -17.69
N GLU A 158 20.52 7.36 -17.93
CA GLU A 158 21.24 6.40 -18.78
C GLU A 158 21.19 4.99 -18.18
N PHE A 159 21.45 4.84 -16.88
CA PHE A 159 21.30 3.54 -16.20
C PHE A 159 19.87 3.02 -16.26
N THR A 160 18.87 3.89 -16.08
CA THR A 160 17.45 3.54 -16.17
C THR A 160 17.12 3.00 -17.56
N ALA A 161 17.57 3.67 -18.63
CA ALA A 161 17.34 3.23 -20.01
C ALA A 161 17.99 1.88 -20.31
N ARG A 162 19.23 1.67 -19.85
CA ARG A 162 19.92 0.38 -20.01
C ARG A 162 19.22 -0.77 -19.28
N LEU A 163 18.69 -0.51 -18.08
CA LEU A 163 17.91 -1.51 -17.34
C LEU A 163 16.56 -1.78 -18.00
N GLU A 164 15.89 -0.76 -18.54
CA GLU A 164 14.64 -0.90 -19.29
C GLU A 164 14.83 -1.77 -20.53
N GLU A 165 15.89 -1.51 -21.29
CA GLU A 165 16.26 -2.33 -22.45
C GLU A 165 16.59 -3.78 -22.05
N ALA A 166 17.34 -3.98 -20.96
CA ALA A 166 17.71 -5.31 -20.48
C ALA A 166 16.53 -6.13 -19.95
N VAL A 167 15.51 -5.49 -19.38
CA VAL A 167 14.25 -6.17 -18.98
C VAL A 167 13.47 -6.62 -20.22
N GLY A 168 13.46 -5.82 -21.28
CA GLY A 168 12.85 -6.18 -22.55
C GLY A 168 11.33 -6.34 -22.47
N ALA A 169 10.78 -7.24 -23.30
CA ALA A 169 9.35 -7.52 -23.33
C ALA A 169 8.91 -8.26 -22.06
N VAL A 170 7.82 -7.79 -21.45
CA VAL A 170 7.24 -8.37 -20.24
C VAL A 170 5.79 -8.80 -20.47
N GLU A 171 5.38 -9.88 -19.81
CA GLU A 171 3.98 -10.23 -19.66
C GLU A 171 3.39 -9.44 -18.50
N ILE A 172 2.27 -8.74 -18.76
CA ILE A 172 1.52 -8.05 -17.71
C ILE A 172 0.64 -9.10 -17.02
N VAL A 173 0.91 -9.34 -15.74
CA VAL A 173 0.15 -10.26 -14.87
C VAL A 173 -1.01 -9.53 -14.20
#